data_AF-A0A2N3PJP1-F1
#
_entry.id   AF-A0A2N3PJP1-F1
#
_cell.length_a   1.000
_cell.length_b   1.000
_cell.length_c   1.000
_cell.angle_alpha   90.00
_cell.angle_beta   90.00
_cell.angle_gamma   90.00
#
_symmetry.space_group_name_H-M   'P 1'
#
loop_
_entity.id
_entity.type
_entity.pdbx_description
1 polymer ?
#
loop_
_entity_poly.entity_id
_entity_poly.type
_entity_poly.pdbx_seq_one_letter_code
_entity_poly.pdbx_strand_id
1 'polypeptide(L)'
;MVRFILIATLFIILLAILIQLLAKYNLVSYKTRISIGIALLVIATGIGIFTLIQDKTEATLTELAQSFLQGKILECQTQATTLEVSNKTFNFISGTLTLMGKGDTEFKRVIIPLKACKLKEESKD
;
A
#
# COMPACT_ATOMS: atom_id res chain seq x y z
N MET A 1 -0.56 -13.48 11.76
CA MET A 1 -1.98 -13.80 11.48
C MET A 1 -2.77 -14.19 12.73
N VAL A 2 -2.44 -15.29 13.43
CA VAL A 2 -3.23 -15.77 14.59
C VAL A 2 -3.45 -14.72 15.70
N ARG A 3 -2.41 -13.97 16.07
CA ARG A 3 -2.53 -12.88 17.07
C ARG A 3 -3.49 -11.78 16.63
N PHE A 4 -3.51 -11.46 15.34
CA PHE A 4 -4.38 -10.43 14.77
C PHE A 4 -5.84 -10.89 14.76
N ILE A 5 -6.08 -12.17 14.44
CA ILE A 5 -7.39 -12.81 14.50
C ILE A 5 -7.91 -12.78 15.94
N LEU A 6 -7.11 -13.19 16.93
CA LEU A 6 -7.50 -13.17 18.34
C LEU A 6 -7.90 -11.77 18.83
N ILE A 7 -7.13 -10.74 18.47
CA ILE A 7 -7.43 -9.35 18.82
C ILE A 7 -8.74 -8.90 18.16
N ALA A 8 -8.93 -9.19 16.87
CA ALA A 8 -10.15 -8.85 16.15
C ALA A 8 -11.38 -9.54 16.74
N THR A 9 -11.28 -10.83 17.08
CA THR A 9 -12.38 -11.59 17.70
C THR A 9 -12.76 -11.00 19.05
N LEU A 10 -11.78 -10.67 19.89
CA LEU A 10 -12.03 -10.08 21.21
C LEU A 10 -12.69 -8.70 21.10
N PHE A 11 -12.28 -7.90 20.11
CA PHE A 11 -12.88 -6.60 19.83
C PHE A 11 -14.35 -6.71 19.38
N ILE A 12 -14.67 -7.69 18.52
CA ILE A 12 -16.05 -7.96 18.07
C ILE A 12 -16.94 -8.36 19.24
N ILE A 13 -16.46 -9.24 20.13
CA ILE A 13 -17.20 -9.66 21.32
C ILE A 13 -17.48 -8.46 22.23
N LEU A 14 -16.49 -7.59 22.46
CA LEU A 14 -16.66 -6.39 23.27
C LEU A 14 -17.71 -5.43 22.67
N LEU A 15 -17.67 -5.24 21.35
CA LEU A 15 -18.65 -4.43 20.61
C LEU A 15 -20.07 -5.01 20.73
N ALA A 16 -20.22 -6.32 20.61
CA ALA A 16 -21.51 -6.99 20.77
C ALA A 16 -22.08 -6.78 22.18
N ILE A 17 -21.26 -6.94 23.22
CA ILE A 17 -21.67 -6.71 24.63
C ILE A 17 -22.09 -5.25 24.84
N LEU A 18 -21.31 -4.28 24.31
CA LEU A 18 -21.63 -2.85 24.40
C LEU A 18 -22.96 -2.52 23.73
N ILE A 19 -23.20 -3.04 22.51
CA ILE A 19 -24.46 -2.85 21.79
C ILE A 19 -25.63 -3.44 22.58
N GLN A 20 -25.45 -4.63 23.18
CA GLN A 20 -26.49 -5.30 23.96
C GLN A 20 -26.80 -4.54 25.27
N LEU A 21 -25.79 -3.97 25.93
CA LEU A 21 -25.99 -3.09 27.09
C LEU A 21 -26.76 -1.83 26.69
N LEU A 22 -26.29 -1.12 25.65
CA LEU A 22 -26.93 0.09 25.12
C LEU A 22 -28.38 -0.17 24.71
N ALA A 23 -28.65 -1.37 24.20
CA ALA A 23 -29.99 -1.79 23.84
C ALA A 23 -30.91 -2.00 25.05
N LYS A 24 -30.40 -2.61 26.12
CA LYS A 24 -31.14 -2.89 27.36
C LYS A 24 -31.50 -1.61 28.12
N TYR A 25 -30.62 -0.62 28.12
CA TYR A 25 -30.85 0.67 28.80
C TYR A 25 -31.66 1.67 27.97
N ASN A 26 -32.10 1.29 26.76
CA ASN A 26 -32.85 2.15 25.82
C ASN A 26 -32.18 3.51 25.53
N LEU A 27 -30.88 3.62 25.79
CA LEU A 27 -30.07 4.82 25.59
C LEU A 27 -29.92 5.16 24.11
N VAL A 28 -30.15 4.19 23.22
CA VAL A 28 -29.98 4.31 21.78
C VAL A 28 -31.28 3.97 21.06
N SER A 29 -31.87 5.00 20.45
CA SER A 29 -33.09 4.89 19.64
C SER A 29 -32.87 3.98 18.42
N TYR A 30 -33.95 3.35 17.92
CA TYR A 30 -33.91 2.50 16.72
C TYR A 30 -33.29 3.22 15.50
N LYS A 31 -33.58 4.51 15.33
CA LYS A 31 -33.02 5.35 14.25
C LYS A 31 -31.51 5.49 14.37
N THR A 32 -31.00 5.65 15.60
CA THR A 32 -29.56 5.78 15.87
C THR A 32 -28.83 4.46 15.61
N ARG A 33 -29.43 3.30 15.96
CA ARG A 33 -28.82 1.99 15.65
C ARG A 33 -28.66 1.75 14.16
N ILE A 34 -29.66 2.10 13.36
CA ILE A 34 -29.60 1.99 11.90
C ILE A 34 -28.54 2.93 11.34
N SER A 35 -28.49 4.18 11.81
CA SER A 35 -27.49 5.15 11.35
C SER A 35 -26.07 4.68 11.63
N ILE A 36 -25.81 4.12 12.82
CA ILE A 36 -24.50 3.53 13.18
C ILE A 36 -24.21 2.32 12.28
N GLY A 37 -25.18 1.44 12.06
CA GLY A 37 -25.02 0.28 11.17
C GLY A 37 -24.66 0.67 9.75
N ILE A 38 -25.34 1.68 9.19
CA ILE A 38 -25.03 2.22 7.85
C ILE A 38 -23.64 2.84 7.83
N ALA A 39 -23.28 3.63 8.84
CA ALA A 39 -21.95 4.24 8.92
C ALA A 39 -20.84 3.18 8.96
N LEU A 40 -21.00 2.12 9.78
CA LEU A 40 -20.05 1.01 9.84
C LEU A 40 -19.96 0.25 8.51
N LEU A 41 -21.09 0.07 7.81
CA LEU A 41 -21.12 -0.60 6.51
C LEU A 41 -20.38 0.22 5.45
N VAL A 42 -20.57 1.55 5.43
CA VAL A 42 -19.84 2.45 4.53
C VAL A 42 -18.34 2.39 4.81
N ILE A 43 -17.93 2.44 6.09
CA ILE A 43 -16.51 2.34 6.47
C ILE A 43 -15.92 0.99 6.04
N ALA A 44 -16.60 -0.12 6.34
CA ALA A 44 -16.14 -1.45 5.97
C ALA A 44 -15.99 -1.60 4.45
N THR A 45 -16.94 -1.06 3.68
CA THR A 45 -16.89 -1.06 2.22
C THR A 45 -15.73 -0.21 1.69
N GLY A 46 -15.52 0.98 2.26
CA GLY A 46 -14.41 1.85 1.91
C GLY A 46 -13.04 1.22 2.17
N ILE A 47 -12.88 0.56 3.33
CA ILE A 47 -11.66 -0.20 3.66
C ILE A 47 -11.45 -1.31 2.63
N GLY A 48 -12.48 -2.10 2.33
CA GLY A 48 -12.39 -3.19 1.35
C GLY A 48 -11.93 -2.70 -0.04
N ILE A 49 -12.55 -1.63 -0.56
CA ILE A 49 -12.16 -1.04 -1.85
C ILE A 49 -10.72 -0.51 -1.81
N PHE A 50 -10.36 0.20 -0.74
CA PHE A 50 -9.02 0.75 -0.56
C PHE A 50 -7.95 -0.34 -0.54
N THR A 51 -8.18 -1.44 0.19
CA THR A 51 -7.27 -2.59 0.23
C THR A 51 -7.08 -3.21 -1.15
N LEU A 52 -8.15 -3.39 -1.93
CA LEU A 52 -8.03 -3.95 -3.28
C LEU A 52 -7.18 -3.07 -4.22
N ILE A 53 -7.23 -1.75 -4.07
CA ILE A 53 -6.39 -0.81 -4.84
C ILE A 53 -4.94 -0.86 -4.34
N GLN A 54 -4.75 -0.97 -3.03
CA GLN A 54 -3.43 -1.07 -2.41
C GLN A 54 -2.71 -2.35 -2.85
N ASP A 55 -3.38 -3.51 -2.81
CA ASP A 55 -2.81 -4.80 -3.20
C ASP A 55 -2.31 -4.78 -4.66
N LYS A 56 -3.08 -4.16 -5.57
CA LYS A 56 -2.66 -3.99 -6.97
C LYS A 56 -1.42 -3.10 -7.09
N THR A 57 -1.34 -2.05 -6.29
CA THR A 57 -0.19 -1.13 -6.30
C THR A 57 1.05 -1.82 -5.74
N GLU A 58 0.92 -2.60 -4.69
CA GLU A 58 2.03 -3.35 -4.10
C GLU A 58 2.54 -4.46 -5.02
N ALA A 59 1.64 -5.15 -5.73
CA ALA A 59 2.01 -6.16 -6.72
C ALA A 59 2.86 -5.55 -7.86
N THR A 60 2.43 -4.39 -8.40
CA THR A 60 3.16 -3.71 -9.48
C THR A 60 4.53 -3.20 -9.01
N LEU A 61 4.63 -2.64 -7.80
CA LEU A 61 5.92 -2.24 -7.23
C LEU A 61 6.85 -3.44 -6.99
N THR A 62 6.31 -4.57 -6.55
CA THR A 62 7.06 -5.81 -6.34
C THR A 62 7.61 -6.33 -7.68
N GLU A 63 6.80 -6.32 -8.73
CA GLU A 63 7.21 -6.71 -10.08
C GLU A 63 8.31 -5.77 -10.63
N LEU A 64 8.17 -4.47 -10.40
CA LEU A 64 9.17 -3.48 -10.82
C LEU A 64 10.51 -3.67 -10.07
N ALA A 65 10.45 -3.95 -8.77
CA ALA A 65 11.62 -4.25 -7.95
C ALA A 65 12.33 -5.52 -8.45
N GLN A 66 11.57 -6.59 -8.71
CA GLN A 66 12.11 -7.84 -9.24
C GLN A 66 12.76 -7.61 -10.61
N SER A 67 12.11 -6.86 -11.50
CA SER A 67 12.64 -6.52 -12.82
C SER A 67 13.95 -5.75 -12.74
N PHE A 68 14.05 -4.77 -11.83
CA PHE A 68 15.29 -4.04 -11.58
C PHE A 68 16.41 -4.96 -11.06
N LEU A 69 16.09 -5.85 -10.13
CA LEU A 69 17.06 -6.81 -9.58
C LEU A 69 17.54 -7.83 -10.64
N GLN A 70 16.69 -8.18 -11.61
CA GLN A 70 17.06 -8.98 -12.79
C GLN A 70 17.95 -8.22 -13.78
N GLY A 71 18.19 -6.93 -13.58
CA GLY A 71 19.04 -6.10 -14.43
C GLY A 71 18.32 -5.41 -15.58
N LYS A 72 16.98 -5.42 -15.61
CA LYS A 72 16.20 -4.64 -16.56
C LYS A 72 16.34 -3.14 -16.27
N ILE A 73 16.20 -2.33 -17.31
CA ILE A 73 16.27 -0.88 -17.22
C ILE A 73 14.88 -0.34 -16.89
N LEU A 74 14.82 0.54 -15.89
CA LEU A 74 13.62 1.27 -15.52
C LEU A 74 13.73 2.71 -16.02
N GLU A 75 12.60 3.26 -16.46
CA GLU A 75 12.45 4.66 -16.81
C GLU A 75 11.73 5.38 -15.66
N CYS A 76 12.41 6.29 -15.00
CA CYS A 76 11.90 6.99 -13.82
C CYS A 76 11.66 8.47 -14.12
N GLN A 77 10.44 8.95 -13.84
CA GLN A 77 10.12 10.38 -13.94
C GLN A 77 10.56 11.11 -12.68
N THR A 78 11.37 12.15 -12.86
CA THR A 78 11.68 13.13 -11.82
C THR A 78 11.10 14.49 -12.21
N GLN A 79 11.12 15.45 -11.29
CA GLN A 79 10.45 16.75 -11.45
C GLN A 79 10.83 17.54 -12.72
N ALA A 80 11.97 17.24 -13.34
CA ALA A 80 12.45 17.94 -14.55
C ALA A 80 12.87 17.00 -15.70
N THR A 81 13.11 15.71 -15.45
CA THR A 81 13.64 14.79 -16.46
C THR A 81 13.22 13.35 -16.23
N THR A 82 13.12 12.62 -17.33
CA THR A 82 13.07 11.16 -17.34
C THR A 82 14.50 10.62 -17.23
N LEU A 83 14.75 9.72 -16.27
CA LEU A 83 16.05 9.11 -16.00
C LEU A 83 15.99 7.61 -16.22
N GLU A 84 17.00 7.07 -16.91
CA GLU A 84 17.18 5.63 -17.06
C GLU A 84 17.96 5.08 -15.87
N VAL A 85 17.34 4.12 -15.19
CA VAL A 85 17.85 3.54 -13.96
C VAL A 85 18.07 2.05 -14.15
N SER A 86 19.31 1.60 -13.91
CA SER A 86 19.68 0.19 -13.99
C SER A 86 20.39 -0.26 -12.72
N ASN A 87 20.50 -1.58 -12.52
CA ASN A 87 21.26 -2.15 -11.41
C ASN A 87 22.78 -1.86 -11.48
N LYS A 88 23.28 -1.32 -12.61
CA LYS A 88 24.65 -0.85 -12.76
C LYS A 88 24.84 0.51 -12.10
N THR A 89 23.86 1.40 -12.28
CA THR A 89 23.95 2.82 -11.87
C THR A 89 23.32 3.11 -10.50
N PHE A 90 22.34 2.30 -10.07
CA PHE A 90 21.60 2.46 -8.82
C PHE A 90 21.56 1.16 -8.00
N ASN A 91 21.31 1.30 -6.70
CA ASN A 91 21.00 0.23 -5.75
C ASN A 91 19.53 0.31 -5.35
N PHE A 92 18.87 -0.84 -5.23
CA PHE A 92 17.52 -0.91 -4.69
C PHE A 92 17.54 -1.07 -3.17
N ILE A 93 16.81 -0.20 -2.47
CA ILE A 93 16.63 -0.25 -1.01
C ILE A 93 15.24 -0.80 -0.70
N SER A 94 15.18 -2.09 -0.41
CA SER A 94 13.91 -2.81 -0.22
C SER A 94 13.05 -2.27 0.92
N GLY A 95 13.64 -1.73 1.99
CA GLY A 95 12.89 -1.23 3.15
C GLY A 95 12.09 0.05 2.86
N THR A 96 12.56 0.87 1.92
CA THR A 96 11.93 2.15 1.54
C THR A 96 11.34 2.13 0.13
N LEU A 97 11.53 1.05 -0.63
CA LEU A 97 11.15 0.94 -2.05
C LEU A 97 11.71 2.08 -2.89
N THR A 98 12.98 2.40 -2.68
CA THR A 98 13.69 3.48 -3.38
C THR A 98 14.91 2.97 -4.12
N LEU A 99 15.26 3.65 -5.21
CA LEU A 99 16.48 3.47 -5.97
C LEU A 99 17.46 4.58 -5.57
N MET A 100 18.63 4.19 -5.07
CA MET A 100 19.69 5.10 -4.64
C MET A 100 20.88 4.99 -5.59
N GLY A 101 21.32 6.10 -6.18
CA GLY A 101 22.47 6.09 -7.08
C GLY A 101 23.74 5.65 -6.35
N LYS A 102 24.55 4.82 -7.03
CA LYS A 102 25.77 4.28 -6.45
C LYS A 102 26.83 5.37 -6.23
N GLY A 103 27.77 5.11 -5.32
CA GLY A 103 28.77 6.10 -4.91
C GLY A 103 29.82 6.44 -5.99
N ASP A 104 29.94 5.59 -6.99
CA ASP A 104 30.87 5.61 -8.12
C ASP A 104 30.24 6.11 -9.43
N THR A 105 28.96 6.51 -9.41
CA THR A 105 28.22 6.95 -10.60
C THR A 105 27.88 8.44 -10.51
N GLU A 106 27.55 9.05 -11.65
CA GLU A 106 27.09 10.44 -11.75
C GLU A 106 25.80 10.70 -10.96
N PHE A 107 25.06 9.64 -10.61
CA PHE A 107 23.82 9.69 -9.85
C PHE A 107 24.02 9.59 -8.33
N LYS A 108 25.25 9.74 -7.83
CA LYS A 108 25.55 9.69 -6.39
C LYS A 108 24.64 10.63 -5.59
N ARG A 109 23.99 10.10 -4.54
CA ARG A 109 23.01 10.78 -3.67
C ARG A 109 21.65 11.08 -4.33
N VAL A 110 21.43 10.67 -5.58
CA VAL A 110 20.10 10.70 -6.19
C VAL A 110 19.27 9.57 -5.59
N ILE A 111 18.10 9.92 -5.06
CA ILE A 111 17.14 8.96 -4.48
C ILE A 111 15.84 9.12 -5.26
N ILE A 112 15.38 8.01 -5.84
CA ILE A 112 14.17 7.98 -6.66
C ILE A 112 13.22 6.94 -6.05
N PRO A 113 11.98 7.29 -5.72
CA PRO A 113 11.00 6.31 -5.29
C PRO A 113 10.66 5.38 -6.47
N LEU A 114 10.63 4.06 -6.24
CA LEU A 114 10.33 3.07 -7.28
C LEU A 114 8.95 3.31 -7.91
N LYS A 115 8.02 3.90 -7.15
CA LYS A 115 6.68 4.31 -7.63
C LYS A 115 6.70 5.35 -8.74
N ALA A 116 7.79 6.11 -8.90
CA ALA A 116 7.97 7.06 -9.99
C ALA A 116 8.55 6.42 -11.26
N CYS A 117 8.75 5.10 -11.26
CA CYS A 117 9.39 4.36 -12.33
C CYS A 117 8.42 3.45 -13.07
N LYS A 118 8.77 3.13 -14.32
CA LYS A 118 8.11 2.13 -15.16
C LYS A 118 9.18 1.28 -15.83
N LEU A 119 8.82 0.08 -16.27
CA LEU A 119 9.68 -0.72 -17.14
C LEU A 119 9.86 0.04 -18.45
N LYS A 120 11.11 0.23 -18.87
CA LYS A 120 11.38 0.66 -20.24
C LYS A 120 11.01 -0.51 -21.13
N GLU A 121 9.95 -0.37 -21.94
CA GLU A 121 9.59 -1.43 -22.87
C GLU A 121 10.77 -1.61 -23.83
N GLU A 122 11.34 -2.82 -23.86
CA GLU A 122 12.22 -3.20 -24.96
C GLU A 122 11.34 -3.16 -26.21
N SER A 123 11.60 -2.21 -27.11
CA SER A 123 11.02 -2.23 -28.45
C SER A 123 11.28 -3.63 -29.01
N LYS A 124 10.21 -4.41 -29.19
CA LYS A 124 10.22 -5.53 -30.12
C LYS A 124 10.44 -4.92 -31.51
N ASP A 125 11.69 -4.83 -31.91
CA ASP A 125 12.06 -4.80 -33.32
C ASP A 125 11.77 -6.17 -33.97
#